data_AF-A0A381IAS2-F1
#
_entry.id   AF-A0A381IAS2-F1
#
_cell.length_a   1.000
_cell.length_b   1.000
_cell.length_c   1.000
_cell.angle_alpha   90.00
_cell.angle_beta   90.00
_cell.angle_gamma   90.00
#
_symmetry.space_group_name_H-M   'P 1'
#
loop_
_entity.id
_entity.type
_entity.pdbx_description
1 polymer ?
#
loop_
_entity_poly.entity_id
_entity_poly.type
_entity_poly.pdbx_seq_one_letter_code
_entity_poly.pdbx_strand_id
1 'polypeptide(L)' 'MKNLNDIQVKKTVKVEDILSSGNLRERMLALGLTRGAVIDVVRKGPKII' A
#
# COMPACT_ATOMS: atom_id res chain seq x y z
N MET A 1 -0.38 -11.12 8.92
CA MET A 1 -0.47 -10.21 7.76
C MET A 1 -0.40 -8.77 8.27
N LYS A 2 0.36 -7.87 7.62
CA LYS A 2 0.43 -6.44 7.99
C LYS A 2 -0.12 -5.60 6.85
N ASN A 3 -0.92 -4.58 7.16
CA ASN A 3 -1.43 -3.66 6.14
C ASN A 3 -0.36 -2.62 5.79
N LEU A 4 -0.48 -2.00 4.61
CA LEU A 4 0.48 -0.98 4.17
C LEU A 4 0.56 0.21 5.15
N ASN A 5 -0.55 0.55 5.81
CA ASN A 5 -0.61 1.61 6.83
C ASN A 5 0.14 1.26 8.13
N ASP A 6 0.46 -0.01 8.38
CA ASP A 6 1.22 -0.46 9.55
C ASP A 6 2.75 -0.40 9.33
N ILE A 7 3.20 -0.38 8.07
CA ILE A 7 4.63 -0.47 7.71
C ILE A 7 5.38 0.80 8.09
N GLN A 8 6.49 0.72 8.82
CA GLN A 8 7.26 1.90 9.23
C GLN A 8 7.82 2.68 8.03
N VAL A 9 8.04 3.99 8.23
CA VAL A 9 8.74 4.82 7.24
C VAL A 9 10.17 4.33 7.03
N LYS A 10 10.74 4.62 5.86
CA LYS A 10 12.07 4.15 5.41
C LYS A 10 12.18 2.62 5.32
N LYS A 11 11.06 1.94 5.04
CA LYS A 11 11.02 0.50 4.73
C LYS A 11 10.56 0.29 3.30
N THR A 12 11.12 -0.73 2.68
CA THR A 12 10.71 -1.26 1.38
C THR A 12 9.96 -2.56 1.61
N VAL A 13 8.78 -2.69 1.00
CA VAL A 13 7.94 -3.89 1.11
C VAL A 13 7.44 -4.34 -0.24
N LYS A 14 7.13 -5.63 -0.38
CA LYS A 14 6.50 -6.19 -1.58
C LYS A 14 5.01 -6.38 -1.31
N VAL A 15 4.17 -5.97 -2.25
CA VAL A 15 2.73 -6.19 -2.17
C VAL A 15 2.43 -7.68 -2.36
N GLU A 16 1.84 -8.30 -1.35
CA GLU A 16 1.40 -9.70 -1.44
C GLU A 16 0.01 -9.83 -2.07
N ASP A 17 -0.91 -8.94 -1.71
CA ASP A 17 -2.28 -8.92 -2.21
C ASP A 17 -2.95 -7.54 -2.03
N ILE A 18 -4.10 -7.35 -2.68
CA ILE A 18 -4.93 -6.16 -2.59
C ILE A 18 -6.32 -6.55 -2.10
N LEU A 19 -6.65 -6.13 -0.87
CA LEU A 19 -7.92 -6.47 -0.21
C LEU A 19 -9.09 -5.55 -0.62
N SER A 20 -8.83 -4.48 -1.35
CA SER A 20 -9.88 -3.56 -1.84
C SER A 20 -10.61 -4.14 -3.05
N SER A 21 -11.84 -3.69 -3.27
CA SER A 21 -12.68 -4.06 -4.41
C SER A 21 -13.25 -2.83 -5.13
N GLY A 22 -13.87 -3.06 -6.30
CA GLY A 22 -14.49 -2.01 -7.12
C GLY A 22 -13.53 -0.89 -7.55
N ASN A 23 -14.04 0.33 -7.62
CA ASN A 23 -13.31 1.52 -8.07
C ASN A 23 -12.01 1.78 -7.29
N LEU A 24 -11.96 1.47 -5.99
CA LEU A 24 -10.71 1.63 -5.21
C LEU A 24 -9.62 0.69 -5.71
N ARG A 25 -9.97 -0.57 -6.01
CA ARG A 25 -9.03 -1.55 -6.57
C ARG A 25 -8.54 -1.10 -7.94
N GLU A 26 -9.45 -0.65 -8.80
CA GLU A 26 -9.10 -0.15 -10.15
C GLU A 26 -8.11 1.02 -10.08
N ARG A 27 -8.34 1.97 -9.17
CA ARG A 27 -7.42 3.10 -8.94
C ARG A 27 -6.07 2.64 -8.41
N MET A 28 -6.05 1.71 -7.47
CA MET A 28 -4.80 1.13 -6.95
C MET A 28 -3.99 0.48 -8.09
N LEU A 29 -4.62 -0.33 -8.94
CA LEU A 29 -3.97 -0.96 -10.08
C LEU A 29 -3.45 0.06 -11.10
N ALA A 30 -4.24 1.10 -11.41
CA ALA A 30 -3.85 2.16 -12.34
C ALA A 30 -2.61 2.96 -11.85
N LEU A 31 -2.41 3.04 -10.54
CA LEU A 31 -1.23 3.67 -9.91
C LEU A 31 -0.03 2.72 -9.77
N GLY A 32 -0.14 1.47 -10.27
CA GLY A 32 0.92 0.46 -10.17
C GLY A 32 0.96 -0.28 -8.83
N LEU A 33 -0.05 -0.12 -7.97
CA LEU A 33 -0.21 -0.93 -6.77
C LEU A 33 -0.76 -2.30 -7.20
N THR A 34 0.13 -3.24 -7.50
CA THR A 34 -0.20 -4.60 -7.99
C THR A 34 0.50 -5.66 -7.14
N ARG A 35 0.01 -6.90 -7.20
CA ARG A 35 0.71 -8.02 -6.56
C ARG A 35 2.13 -8.14 -7.09
N GLY A 36 3.09 -8.12 -6.18
CA GLY A 36 4.51 -8.15 -6.50
C GLY A 36 5.17 -6.78 -6.67
N ALA A 37 4.41 -5.70 -6.71
CA ALA A 37 4.97 -4.34 -6.70
C ALA A 37 5.82 -4.12 -5.45
N VAL A 38 6.94 -3.42 -5.63
CA VAL A 38 7.84 -3.03 -4.55
C VAL A 38 7.54 -1.59 -4.18
N ILE A 39 7.30 -1.33 -2.89
CA ILE A 39 6.85 -0.03 -2.38
C ILE A 39 7.83 0.46 -1.32
N ASP A 40 8.33 1.68 -1.52
CA ASP A 40 9.09 2.43 -0.53
C ASP A 40 8.17 3.33 0.29
N VAL A 41 8.16 3.11 1.62
CA VAL A 41 7.36 3.93 2.54
C VAL A 41 8.15 5.19 2.91
N VAL A 42 8.00 6.23 2.10
CA VAL A 42 8.75 7.50 2.27
C VAL A 42 8.23 8.32 3.44
N ARG A 43 6.91 8.43 3.59
CA ARG A 43 6.25 9.23 4.64
C ARG A 43 4.90 8.61 5.01
N LYS A 44 4.46 8.83 6.26
CA LYS A 44 3.08 8.59 6.68
C LYS A 44 2.36 9.90 6.93
N GLY A 45 1.11 10.00 6.50
CA GLY A 45 0.23 11.07 6.94
C GLY A 45 0.00 11.00 8.46
N PRO A 46 -0.39 12.11 9.10
CA PRO A 46 -0.76 12.09 10.51
C PRO A 46 -1.90 11.10 10.74
N LYS A 47 -1.83 10.31 11.82
CA LYS A 47 -3.00 9.57 12.28
C LYS A 47 -3.97 10.58 12.87
N ILE A 48 -5.07 10.83 12.17
CA ILE A 48 -6.22 11.49 12.77
C ILE A 48 -6.83 10.43 13.69
N ILE A 49 -6.74 10.70 14.99
CA ILE A 49 -7.22 9.85 16.08
C ILE A 49 -8.72 10.05 16.23
#